data_AF-A0A955BMH0-F1
#
_entry.id   AF-A0A955BMH0-F1
#
_cell.length_a   1.000
_cell.length_b   1.000
_cell.length_c   1.000
_cell.angle_alpha   90.00
_cell.angle_beta   90.00
_cell.angle_gamma   90.00
#
_symmetry.space_group_name_H-M   'P 1'
#
loop_
_entity.id
_entity.type
_entity.pdbx_description
1 polymer ?
#
loop_
_entity_poly.entity_id
_entity_poly.type
_entity_poly.pdbx_seq_one_letter_code
_entity_poly.pdbx_strand_id
1 'polypeptide(L)'
;MIVECPHCYSKVMPSVSGECPSCRHNIHDLQDVEPEKTALTISSCDRLPPVCCDCGNSTQRYVTVTRKVSHKKEPDSGAGVALILGMLVSWIFWIVAAVKGLRTRTQDLIIVELPQCELCGTLGAPAPIRVNSEELHMTFVVNQKLKQQVQAERALAGEA
;
A
#
# COMPACT_ATOMS: atom_id res chain seq x y z
N MET A 1 -14.73 16.44 -9.16
CA MET A 1 -15.35 15.22 -8.59
C MET A 1 -14.31 14.11 -8.65
N ILE A 2 -14.02 13.44 -7.53
CA ILE A 2 -13.10 12.28 -7.50
C ILE A 2 -13.96 11.02 -7.47
N VAL A 3 -13.71 10.10 -8.39
CA VAL A 3 -14.42 8.81 -8.50
C VAL A 3 -13.42 7.66 -8.51
N GLU A 4 -13.85 6.46 -8.14
CA GLU A 4 -13.05 5.23 -8.25
C GLU A 4 -13.24 4.65 -9.67
N CYS A 5 -12.15 4.48 -10.42
CA CYS A 5 -12.21 3.85 -11.74
C CYS A 5 -12.52 2.35 -11.60
N PRO A 6 -13.54 1.81 -12.28
CA PRO A 6 -13.91 0.39 -12.15
C PRO A 6 -12.85 -0.58 -12.72
N HIS A 7 -12.03 -0.14 -13.68
CA HIS A 7 -11.03 -1.01 -14.32
C HIS A 7 -9.73 -1.15 -13.51
N CYS A 8 -9.30 -0.09 -12.83
CA CYS A 8 -8.01 -0.05 -12.15
C CYS A 8 -8.10 0.33 -10.67
N TYR A 9 -9.33 0.50 -10.15
CA TYR A 9 -9.66 0.81 -8.76
C TYR A 9 -8.93 2.04 -8.18
N SER A 10 -8.48 2.93 -9.07
CA SER A 10 -7.77 4.14 -8.71
C SER A 10 -8.77 5.26 -8.50
N LYS A 11 -8.64 5.99 -7.38
CA LYS A 11 -9.33 7.27 -7.19
C LYS A 11 -8.75 8.30 -8.16
N VAL A 12 -9.57 8.79 -9.09
CA VAL A 12 -9.17 9.71 -10.15
C VAL A 12 -10.18 10.83 -10.33
N MET A 13 -9.73 11.96 -10.86
CA MET A 13 -10.62 12.92 -11.53
C MET A 13 -10.66 12.53 -13.01
N PRO A 14 -11.81 12.09 -13.53
CA PRO A 14 -11.93 11.72 -14.93
C PRO A 14 -11.64 12.91 -15.85
N SER A 15 -11.17 12.63 -17.06
CA SER A 15 -11.11 13.65 -18.11
C SER A 15 -12.53 14.15 -18.47
N VAL A 16 -12.58 15.22 -19.27
CA VAL A 16 -13.86 15.69 -19.86
C VAL A 16 -14.52 14.62 -20.74
N SER A 17 -13.73 13.70 -21.33
CA SER A 17 -14.22 12.55 -22.10
C SER A 17 -14.64 11.35 -21.25
N GLY A 18 -14.50 11.42 -19.91
CA GLY A 18 -14.78 10.31 -19.01
C GLY A 18 -13.66 9.27 -18.92
N GLU A 19 -12.47 9.56 -19.42
CA GLU A 19 -11.33 8.63 -19.37
C GLU A 19 -10.61 8.70 -18.02
N CYS A 20 -10.18 7.53 -17.55
CA CYS A 20 -9.34 7.40 -16.36
C CYS A 20 -7.88 7.80 -16.71
N PRO A 21 -7.27 8.78 -16.02
CA PRO A 21 -5.88 9.15 -16.27
C PRO A 21 -4.86 8.05 -15.94
N SER A 22 -5.24 7.06 -15.13
CA SER A 22 -4.34 5.97 -14.71
C SER A 22 -4.29 4.80 -15.70
N CYS A 23 -5.46 4.36 -16.20
CA CYS A 23 -5.54 3.20 -17.10
C CYS A 23 -6.04 3.55 -18.51
N ARG A 24 -6.41 4.81 -18.77
CA ARG A 24 -6.95 5.32 -20.04
C ARG A 24 -8.26 4.68 -20.52
N HIS A 25 -8.89 3.84 -19.72
CA HIS A 25 -10.21 3.30 -20.03
C HIS A 25 -11.30 4.32 -19.68
N ASN A 26 -12.42 4.28 -20.41
CA ASN A 26 -13.59 5.08 -20.11
C ASN A 26 -14.23 4.56 -18.82
N ILE A 27 -14.44 5.40 -17.82
CA ILE A 27 -15.01 4.98 -16.53
C ILE A 27 -16.47 4.54 -16.62
N HIS A 28 -17.16 4.90 -17.70
CA HIS A 28 -18.53 4.52 -17.97
C HIS A 28 -18.62 3.21 -18.76
N ASP A 29 -17.49 2.70 -19.26
CA ASP A 29 -17.43 1.37 -19.83
C ASP A 29 -17.38 0.35 -18.69
N LEU A 30 -18.36 -0.55 -18.68
CA LEU A 30 -18.47 -1.63 -17.69
C LEU A 30 -18.20 -2.99 -18.32
N GLN A 31 -17.75 -3.02 -19.58
CA GLN A 31 -17.29 -4.25 -20.21
C GLN A 31 -16.05 -4.76 -19.46
N ASP A 32 -16.06 -6.05 -19.12
CA ASP A 32 -14.99 -6.74 -18.39
C ASP A 32 -14.72 -6.22 -16.96
N VAL A 33 -15.63 -5.43 -16.39
CA VAL A 33 -15.58 -5.03 -14.98
C VAL A 33 -16.23 -6.11 -14.13
N GLU A 34 -15.52 -6.57 -13.09
CA GLU A 34 -16.10 -7.42 -12.05
C GLU A 34 -16.85 -6.55 -11.02
N PRO A 35 -18.20 -6.51 -11.03
CA PRO A 35 -18.96 -5.57 -10.18
C PRO A 35 -18.84 -5.88 -8.69
N GLU A 36 -18.46 -7.13 -8.35
CA GLU A 36 -18.25 -7.54 -6.97
C GLU A 36 -16.87 -7.18 -6.43
N LYS A 37 -15.98 -6.61 -7.25
CA LYS A 37 -14.62 -6.26 -6.84
C LYS A 37 -14.52 -4.77 -6.50
N THR A 38 -13.67 -4.44 -5.52
CA THR A 38 -13.46 -3.07 -5.06
C THR A 38 -12.11 -2.92 -4.39
N ALA A 39 -11.54 -1.71 -4.39
CA ALA A 39 -10.33 -1.44 -3.61
C ALA A 39 -10.64 -1.37 -2.11
N LEU A 40 -9.81 -2.07 -1.31
CA LEU A 40 -9.76 -1.99 0.14
C LEU A 40 -8.33 -1.71 0.60
N THR A 41 -8.17 -0.65 1.39
CA THR A 41 -6.91 -0.32 2.06
C THR A 41 -6.88 -0.96 3.45
N ILE A 42 -5.81 -1.70 3.72
CA ILE A 42 -5.62 -2.54 4.90
C ILE A 42 -4.29 -2.17 5.55
N SER A 43 -4.32 -1.96 6.86
CA SER A 43 -3.13 -1.77 7.70
C SER A 43 -2.59 -3.11 8.20
N SER A 44 -1.33 -3.14 8.66
CA SER A 44 -0.74 -4.32 9.29
C SER A 44 -1.44 -4.75 10.59
N CYS A 45 -2.21 -3.85 11.21
CA CYS A 45 -2.88 -4.08 12.49
C CYS A 45 -4.39 -4.35 12.34
N ASP A 46 -4.90 -4.33 11.11
CA ASP A 46 -6.33 -4.52 10.87
C ASP A 46 -6.72 -5.97 11.16
N ARG A 47 -7.79 -6.14 11.94
CA ARG A 47 -8.47 -7.42 12.06
C ARG A 47 -9.47 -7.51 10.91
N LEU A 48 -9.30 -8.51 10.06
CA LEU A 48 -10.18 -8.75 8.94
C LEU A 48 -11.16 -9.88 9.26
N PRO A 49 -12.45 -9.74 8.89
CA PRO A 49 -13.44 -10.77 9.11
C PRO A 49 -13.10 -12.03 8.31
N PRO A 50 -13.60 -13.22 8.73
CA PRO A 50 -13.29 -14.51 8.12
C PRO A 50 -14.04 -14.71 6.78
N VAL A 51 -13.87 -13.79 5.84
CA VAL A 51 -14.49 -13.80 4.51
C VAL A 51 -13.42 -13.64 3.44
N CYS A 52 -13.36 -14.58 2.50
CA CYS A 52 -12.36 -14.65 1.46
C CYS A 52 -12.30 -13.34 0.66
N CYS A 53 -11.12 -12.77 0.55
CA CYS A 53 -10.85 -11.52 -0.17
C CYS A 53 -11.17 -11.62 -1.66
N ASP A 54 -11.11 -12.81 -2.26
CA ASP A 54 -11.39 -12.97 -3.69
C ASP A 54 -12.87 -13.27 -3.99
N CYS A 55 -13.45 -14.30 -3.37
CA CYS A 55 -14.81 -14.79 -3.73
C CYS A 55 -15.91 -14.42 -2.72
N GLY A 56 -15.61 -13.85 -1.56
CA GLY A 56 -16.62 -13.49 -0.56
C GLY A 56 -17.23 -14.67 0.23
N ASN A 57 -16.75 -15.89 0.05
CA ASN A 57 -17.14 -17.04 0.88
C ASN A 57 -16.48 -17.00 2.26
N SER A 58 -17.12 -17.59 3.28
CA SER A 58 -16.53 -17.70 4.61
C SER A 58 -15.24 -18.53 4.56
N THR A 59 -14.20 -18.11 5.27
CA THR A 59 -12.92 -18.82 5.35
C THR A 59 -12.23 -18.56 6.69
N GLN A 60 -11.58 -19.57 7.26
CA GLN A 60 -10.70 -19.41 8.42
C GLN A 60 -9.21 -19.33 8.03
N ARG A 61 -8.91 -19.52 6.74
CA ARG A 61 -7.54 -19.47 6.21
C ARG A 61 -7.15 -18.03 5.91
N TYR A 62 -5.98 -17.64 6.39
CA TYR A 62 -5.34 -16.36 6.12
C TYR A 62 -4.03 -16.57 5.36
N VAL A 63 -3.70 -15.61 4.49
CA VAL A 63 -2.44 -15.57 3.74
C VAL A 63 -1.70 -14.29 4.08
N THR A 64 -0.39 -14.41 4.28
CA THR A 64 0.48 -13.28 4.62
C THR A 64 1.07 -12.66 3.36
N VAL A 65 0.85 -11.36 3.17
CA VAL A 65 1.46 -10.57 2.10
C VAL A 65 2.49 -9.63 2.70
N THR A 66 3.75 -9.79 2.28
CA THR A 66 4.88 -9.00 2.78
C THR A 66 5.47 -8.13 1.68
N ARG A 67 5.67 -6.84 1.96
CA ARG A 67 6.38 -5.91 1.06
C ARG A 67 7.50 -5.19 1.79
N LYS A 68 8.65 -5.10 1.11
CA LYS A 68 9.82 -4.33 1.56
C LYS A 68 9.60 -2.86 1.22
N VAL A 69 9.72 -2.00 2.23
CA VAL A 69 9.76 -0.56 2.04
C VAL A 69 11.20 -0.18 1.73
N SER A 70 11.41 0.46 0.57
CA SER A 70 12.69 1.09 0.28
C SER A 70 12.54 2.59 0.54
N HIS A 71 13.06 3.06 1.67
CA HIS A 71 13.19 4.48 1.92
C HIS A 71 14.15 5.06 0.87
N LYS A 72 13.61 5.79 -0.11
CA LYS A 72 14.42 6.61 -1.02
C LYS A 72 15.07 7.68 -0.15
N LYS A 73 16.39 7.64 -0.01
CA LYS A 73 17.17 8.75 0.55
C LYS A 73 16.85 10.00 -0.26
N GLU A 74 16.23 11.00 0.35
CA GLU A 74 16.38 12.36 -0.16
C GLU A 74 17.90 12.65 -0.17
N PRO A 75 18.47 13.11 -1.29
CA PRO A 75 19.82 13.63 -1.25
C PRO A 75 19.77 14.87 -0.35
N ASP A 76 20.53 14.85 0.75
CA ASP A 76 20.72 15.99 1.64
C ASP A 76 21.15 17.22 0.80
N SER A 77 20.16 18.00 0.35
CA SER A 77 20.34 19.28 -0.33
C SER A 77 20.69 20.33 0.72
N GLY A 78 21.87 20.17 1.31
CA GLY A 78 22.39 21.04 2.37
C GLY A 78 23.92 21.17 2.34
N ALA A 79 24.59 20.78 1.25
CA ALA A 79 26.03 20.98 1.05
C ALA A 79 26.29 22.07 0.00
N GLY A 80 25.63 23.22 0.16
CA GLY A 80 25.95 24.45 -0.54
C GLY A 80 26.37 25.50 0.48
N VAL A 81 27.65 25.89 0.42
CA VAL A 81 28.29 27.03 1.11
C VAL A 81 28.83 26.77 2.53
N ALA A 82 30.07 26.25 2.59
CA ALA A 82 31.12 26.75 3.49
C ALA A 82 32.50 26.26 2.99
N LEU A 83 32.96 26.85 1.89
CA LEU A 83 34.37 26.78 1.50
C LEU A 83 35.22 27.52 2.55
N ILE A 84 36.46 27.02 2.73
CA ILE A 84 37.61 27.65 3.41
C ILE A 84 37.77 27.30 4.91
N LEU A 85 38.23 26.08 5.23
CA LEU A 85 39.16 25.74 6.34
C LEU A 85 39.52 24.24 6.30
N GLY A 86 40.04 23.78 5.14
CA GLY A 86 40.04 22.38 4.71
C GLY A 86 41.30 21.54 4.96
N MET A 87 42.08 21.72 6.04
CA MET A 87 43.29 20.89 6.20
C MET A 87 43.58 20.27 7.58
N LEU A 88 42.84 20.58 8.66
CA LEU A 88 43.10 19.98 9.98
C LEU A 88 41.93 19.21 10.59
N VAL A 89 40.75 19.27 9.99
CA VAL A 89 39.52 18.62 10.52
C VAL A 89 39.18 17.32 9.77
N SER A 90 39.96 16.96 8.75
CA SER A 90 39.69 15.83 7.83
C SER A 90 39.63 14.46 8.53
N TRP A 91 40.50 14.22 9.51
CA TRP A 91 40.51 12.98 10.29
C TRP A 91 39.33 12.82 11.24
N ILE A 92 38.85 13.91 11.86
CA ILE A 92 37.68 13.89 12.75
C ILE A 92 36.41 13.67 11.94
N PHE A 93 36.34 14.20 10.72
CA PHE A 93 35.20 14.01 9.81
C PHE A 93 35.04 12.54 9.39
N TRP A 94 36.16 11.82 9.21
CA TRP A 94 36.16 10.38 8.92
C TRP A 94 35.58 9.55 10.07
N ILE A 95 35.85 9.92 11.32
CA ILE A 95 35.31 9.24 12.52
C ILE A 95 33.80 9.46 12.63
N VAL A 96 33.30 10.69 12.41
CA VAL A 96 31.86 10.98 12.47
C VAL A 96 31.09 10.27 11.34
N ALA A 97 31.69 10.18 10.14
CA ALA A 97 31.11 9.43 9.02
C ALA A 97 31.07 7.91 9.30
N ALA A 98 32.11 7.35 9.92
CA ALA A 98 32.16 5.94 10.33
C ALA A 98 31.14 5.62 11.44
N VAL A 99 30.94 6.52 12.41
CA VAL A 99 29.95 6.34 13.49
C VAL A 99 28.51 6.49 12.97
N LYS A 100 28.24 7.38 12.00
CA LYS A 100 26.92 7.50 11.35
C LYS A 100 26.65 6.39 10.30
N GLY A 101 27.68 5.73 9.78
CA GLY A 101 27.58 4.66 8.78
C GLY A 101 27.07 3.31 9.32
N LEU A 102 26.93 3.18 10.63
CA LEU A 102 26.49 1.96 11.32
C LEU A 102 25.03 2.00 11.78
N ARG A 103 24.19 2.84 11.17
CA ARG A 103 22.74 2.68 11.32
C ARG A 103 22.33 1.51 10.43
N THR A 104 22.29 0.32 11.02
CA THR A 104 21.72 -0.89 10.44
C THR A 104 20.43 -0.52 9.73
N ARG A 105 20.43 -0.76 8.42
CA ARG A 105 19.33 -0.55 7.50
C ARG A 105 18.18 -1.46 7.90
N THR A 106 17.39 -1.07 8.90
CA THR A 106 16.09 -1.70 9.17
C THR A 106 15.25 -1.48 7.92
N GLN A 107 15.14 -2.52 7.10
CA GLN A 107 14.16 -2.54 6.04
C GLN A 107 12.81 -2.64 6.72
N ASP A 108 12.02 -1.58 6.69
CA ASP A 108 10.66 -1.65 7.21
C ASP A 108 9.88 -2.61 6.30
N LEU A 109 9.30 -3.64 6.92
CA LEU A 109 8.48 -4.65 6.25
C LEU A 109 7.04 -4.34 6.60
N ILE A 110 6.20 -4.16 5.57
CA ILE A 110 4.75 -4.11 5.77
C ILE A 110 4.25 -5.54 5.60
N ILE A 111 3.61 -6.06 6.64
CA ILE A 111 3.05 -7.41 6.69
C ILE A 111 1.54 -7.24 6.86
N VAL A 112 0.75 -7.81 5.94
CA VAL A 112 -0.71 -7.81 6.00
C VAL A 112 -1.21 -9.24 5.88
N GLU A 113 -2.17 -9.60 6.72
CA GLU A 113 -2.85 -10.90 6.66
C GLU A 113 -4.21 -10.74 5.97
N LEU A 114 -4.47 -11.54 4.95
CA LEU A 114 -5.71 -11.50 4.18
C LEU A 114 -6.47 -12.83 4.28
N PRO A 115 -7.77 -12.83 4.57
CA PRO A 115 -8.59 -14.04 4.54
C PRO A 115 -8.68 -14.53 3.08
N GLN A 116 -8.24 -15.76 2.79
CA GLN A 116 -8.31 -16.33 1.45
C GLN A 116 -8.62 -17.84 1.52
N CYS A 117 -9.72 -18.27 0.91
CA CYS A 117 -10.11 -19.68 0.90
C CYS A 117 -9.10 -20.54 0.11
N GLU A 118 -9.15 -21.85 0.31
CA GLU A 118 -8.22 -22.79 -0.35
C GLU A 118 -8.33 -22.74 -1.88
N LEU A 119 -9.55 -22.70 -2.42
CA LEU A 119 -9.80 -22.65 -3.86
C LEU A 119 -9.14 -21.42 -4.50
N CYS A 120 -9.36 -20.22 -3.95
CA CYS A 120 -8.73 -19.01 -4.44
C CYS A 120 -7.21 -19.00 -4.20
N GLY A 121 -6.76 -19.61 -3.10
CA GLY A 121 -5.34 -19.76 -2.79
C GLY A 121 -4.55 -20.55 -3.84
N THR A 122 -5.21 -21.43 -4.61
CA THR A 122 -4.56 -22.15 -5.71
C THR A 122 -4.12 -21.23 -6.87
N LEU A 123 -4.75 -20.06 -7.00
CA LEU A 123 -4.41 -19.03 -8.00
C LEU A 123 -3.24 -18.14 -7.56
N GLY A 124 -2.83 -18.24 -6.29
CA GLY A 124 -1.75 -17.46 -5.70
C GLY A 124 -2.24 -16.45 -4.66
N ALA A 125 -1.27 -15.84 -3.98
CA ALA A 125 -1.54 -14.79 -3.00
C ALA A 125 -1.99 -13.49 -3.71
N PRO A 126 -2.96 -12.75 -3.13
CA PRO A 126 -3.42 -11.49 -3.70
C PRO A 126 -2.28 -10.46 -3.75
N ALA A 127 -2.14 -9.80 -4.90
CA ALA A 127 -1.14 -8.75 -5.08
C ALA A 127 -1.72 -7.37 -4.71
N PRO A 128 -0.99 -6.54 -3.94
CA PRO A 128 -1.43 -5.18 -3.67
C PRO A 128 -1.33 -4.32 -4.94
N ILE A 129 -2.36 -3.54 -5.24
CA ILE A 129 -2.36 -2.56 -6.33
C ILE A 129 -1.65 -1.26 -5.94
N ARG A 130 -1.58 -0.97 -4.62
CA ARG A 130 -0.86 0.18 -4.07
C ARG A 130 -0.24 -0.19 -2.72
N VAL A 131 0.92 0.39 -2.44
CA VAL A 131 1.63 0.26 -1.16
C VAL A 131 1.97 1.66 -0.68
N ASN A 132 1.38 2.08 0.44
CA ASN A 132 1.76 3.30 1.12
C ASN A 132 2.78 2.96 2.21
N SER A 133 4.04 3.28 1.94
CA SER A 133 5.15 3.02 2.83
C SER A 133 5.18 3.92 4.08
N GLU A 134 4.62 5.13 3.98
CA GLU A 134 4.62 6.11 5.06
C GLU A 134 3.56 5.75 6.11
N GLU A 135 2.37 5.35 5.66
CA GLU A 135 1.24 4.99 6.54
C GLU A 135 1.20 3.49 6.89
N LEU A 136 2.13 2.68 6.36
CA LEU A 136 2.17 1.22 6.54
C LEU A 136 0.85 0.54 6.11
N HIS A 137 0.36 0.93 4.93
CA HIS A 137 -0.89 0.43 4.37
C HIS A 137 -0.68 -0.21 2.99
N MET A 138 -1.46 -1.24 2.70
CA MET A 138 -1.56 -1.83 1.37
C MET A 138 -2.99 -1.76 0.86
N THR A 139 -3.16 -1.51 -0.43
CA THR A 139 -4.47 -1.53 -1.08
C THR A 139 -4.57 -2.76 -1.97
N PHE A 140 -5.62 -3.53 -1.80
CA PHE A 140 -5.92 -4.74 -2.56
C PHE A 140 -7.25 -4.59 -3.30
N VAL A 141 -7.40 -5.32 -4.41
CA VAL A 141 -8.70 -5.53 -5.05
C VAL A 141 -9.33 -6.74 -4.37
N VAL A 142 -10.46 -6.53 -3.71
CA VAL A 142 -11.16 -7.55 -2.91
C VAL A 142 -12.64 -7.61 -3.27
N ASN A 143 -13.32 -8.66 -2.84
CA ASN A 143 -14.77 -8.77 -2.94
C ASN A 143 -15.46 -7.71 -2.05
N GLN A 144 -16.53 -7.12 -2.57
CA GLN A 144 -17.29 -6.05 -1.93
C GLN A 144 -17.82 -6.46 -0.55
N LYS A 145 -18.16 -7.73 -0.36
CA LYS A 145 -18.64 -8.27 0.92
C LYS A 145 -17.60 -8.13 2.03
N LEU A 146 -16.31 -8.36 1.72
CA LEU A 146 -15.23 -8.16 2.69
C LEU A 146 -15.12 -6.68 3.08
N LYS A 147 -15.15 -5.77 2.11
CA LYS A 147 -15.10 -4.32 2.37
C LYS A 147 -16.26 -3.85 3.25
N GLN A 148 -17.48 -4.33 2.97
CA GLN A 148 -18.67 -3.99 3.76
C GLN A 148 -18.53 -4.46 5.22
N GLN A 149 -18.04 -5.69 5.45
CA GLN A 149 -17.85 -6.19 6.81
C GLN A 149 -16.73 -5.45 7.55
N VAL A 150 -15.59 -5.19 6.89
CA VAL A 150 -14.51 -4.38 7.50
C VAL A 150 -14.99 -2.98 7.85
N GLN A 151 -15.82 -2.35 7.01
CA GLN A 151 -16.40 -1.04 7.30
C GLN A 151 -17.38 -1.10 8.47
N ALA A 152 -18.22 -2.15 8.53
CA ALA A 152 -19.12 -2.36 9.66
C ALA A 152 -18.35 -2.58 10.97
N GLU A 153 -17.31 -3.41 10.97
CA GLU A 153 -16.46 -3.65 12.14
C GLU A 153 -15.69 -2.41 12.56
N ARG A 154 -15.14 -1.63 11.61
CA ARG A 154 -14.49 -0.34 11.90
C ARG A 154 -15.47 0.69 12.46
N ALA A 155 -16.71 0.71 12.00
CA ALA A 155 -17.75 1.57 12.55
C ALA A 155 -18.12 1.16 13.98
N LEU A 156 -18.26 -0.15 14.23
CA LEU A 156 -18.53 -0.68 15.59
C LEU A 156 -17.34 -0.47 16.55
N ALA A 157 -16.11 -0.53 16.05
CA ALA A 157 -14.91 -0.23 16.83
C ALA A 157 -14.72 1.28 17.07
N GLY A 158 -15.55 2.13 16.45
CA GLY A 158 -15.45 3.59 16.42
C GLY A 158 -16.64 4.35 17.02
N GLU A 159 -17.40 3.73 17.92
CA GLU A 159 -18.24 4.41 18.93
C GLU A 159 -17.62 4.06 20.30
N ALA A 160 -16.85 4.93 20.99
CA ALA A 160 -17.00 6.35 21.29
C ALA A 160 -15.69 7.14 21.32
#